data_AF-A0A928RVH4-F1
#
_entry.id   AF-A0A928RVH4-F1
#
_cell.length_a   1.000
_cell.length_b   1.000
_cell.length_c   1.000
_cell.angle_alpha   90.00
_cell.angle_beta   90.00
_cell.angle_gamma   90.00
#
_symmetry.space_group_name_H-M   'P 1'
#
loop_
_entity.id
_entity.type
_entity.pdbx_description
1 polymer ?
#
loop_
_entity_poly.entity_id
_entity_poly.type
_entity_poly.pdbx_seq_one_letter_code
_entity_poly.pdbx_strand_id
1 'polypeptide(L)'
;MATGNIAFSNTINVSLSNTPSGLGDYNTNSIVLLSNETPLSAEPYIWAVNAQDVINEYGSNSLTAKMATALFTPAFNLRTGGGQLLVYPYSATNATSAKVTTASLTATQINAFKLISDGDLTVTVDGTQYVLTNLDFTVIQNISDIVKVLNNAGLDCDIEVVNTNQIQFTSRRLGATESSVSLSATSAGSGTDIYASSYLDGANATSTAGTDATGTTIAEAVAQVDEFAYVGGILSTQKCENEL
;
A
#
# COMPACT_ATOMS: atom_id res chain seq x y z
N MET A 1 46.69 30.88 33.89
CA MET A 1 46.30 29.56 33.37
C MET A 1 45.01 29.17 34.06
N ALA A 2 43.90 29.14 33.33
CA ALA A 2 42.58 28.80 33.87
C ALA A 2 42.43 27.28 33.88
N THR A 3 42.39 26.69 35.07
CA THR A 3 42.09 25.27 35.28
C THR A 3 40.61 25.16 35.63
N GLY A 4 39.81 24.67 34.69
CA GLY A 4 38.40 24.38 34.91
C GLY A 4 38.22 23.14 35.79
N ASN A 5 37.58 23.31 36.93
CA ASN A 5 37.04 22.22 37.74
C ASN A 5 35.51 22.31 37.69
N ILE A 6 34.86 21.33 37.06
CA ILE A 6 33.42 21.11 37.20
C ILE A 6 33.21 20.33 38.51
N ALA A 7 32.32 20.83 39.38
CA ALA A 7 31.97 20.19 40.64
C ALA A 7 31.14 18.91 40.42
N PHE A 8 31.48 17.83 41.14
CA PHE A 8 30.88 16.49 41.10
C PHE A 8 29.45 16.38 41.68
N SER A 9 28.61 17.43 41.59
CA SER A 9 27.30 17.43 42.28
C SER A 9 26.07 17.19 41.40
N ASN A 10 26.21 16.93 40.09
CA ASN A 10 25.08 16.63 39.21
C ASN A 10 25.24 15.35 38.38
N THR A 11 25.99 14.36 38.86
CA THR A 11 25.96 13.01 38.29
C THR A 11 24.80 12.24 38.93
N ILE A 12 23.69 12.09 38.21
CA ILE A 12 22.69 11.08 38.56
C ILE A 12 23.32 9.73 38.23
N ASN A 13 23.66 8.97 39.25
CA ASN A 13 24.06 7.59 39.08
C ASN A 13 22.79 6.80 38.72
N VAL A 14 22.54 6.61 37.43
CA VAL A 14 21.50 5.69 36.98
C VAL A 14 22.03 4.28 37.18
N SER A 15 21.87 3.74 38.39
CA SER A 15 21.84 2.28 38.52
C SER A 15 20.57 1.84 37.80
N LEU A 16 20.71 0.99 36.78
CA LEU A 16 19.61 0.21 36.22
C LEU A 16 19.04 -0.65 37.35
N SER A 17 18.14 -0.06 38.12
CA SER A 17 17.45 -0.73 39.22
C SER A 17 16.42 -1.65 38.58
N ASN A 18 16.84 -2.91 38.43
CA ASN A 18 16.06 -4.06 38.02
C ASN A 18 15.75 -4.14 36.53
N THR A 19 16.68 -4.70 35.74
CA THR A 19 16.26 -5.61 34.67
C THR A 19 15.45 -6.73 35.31
N PRO A 20 14.19 -7.00 34.91
CA PRO A 20 13.48 -8.18 35.34
C PRO A 20 14.35 -9.41 35.03
N SER A 21 14.71 -10.15 36.07
CA SER A 21 15.49 -11.39 35.96
C SER A 21 14.63 -12.43 35.24
N GLY A 22 14.82 -12.57 33.93
CA GLY A 22 14.09 -13.53 33.09
C GLY A 22 14.04 -13.22 31.60
N LEU A 23 14.33 -11.99 31.16
CA LEU A 23 14.45 -11.67 29.73
C LEU A 23 15.88 -11.97 29.24
N GLY A 24 15.99 -12.73 28.16
CA GLY A 24 17.26 -13.01 27.49
C GLY A 24 17.99 -11.72 27.08
N ASP A 25 19.29 -11.86 26.80
CA ASP A 25 20.17 -10.75 26.43
C ASP A 25 19.51 -9.75 25.47
N TYR A 26 19.64 -8.47 25.79
CA TYR A 26 19.14 -7.36 24.98
C TYR A 26 19.71 -7.45 23.56
N ASN A 27 18.88 -7.86 22.60
CA ASN A 27 19.29 -8.03 21.21
C ASN A 27 18.73 -6.89 20.35
N THR A 28 19.50 -5.81 20.23
CA THR A 28 19.19 -4.68 19.33
C THR A 28 19.09 -5.08 17.87
N ASN A 29 19.58 -6.27 17.51
CA ASN A 29 19.57 -6.77 16.14
C ASN A 29 18.29 -7.56 15.83
N SER A 30 17.37 -7.67 16.79
CA SER A 30 16.04 -8.26 16.58
C SER A 30 15.05 -7.23 16.04
N ILE A 31 14.27 -7.62 15.04
CA ILE A 31 13.20 -6.80 14.45
C ILE A 31 11.86 -7.49 14.71
N VAL A 32 10.80 -6.72 14.94
CA VAL A 32 9.43 -7.24 14.89
C VAL A 32 8.78 -6.93 13.54
N LEU A 33 8.08 -7.92 13.00
CA LEU A 33 7.16 -7.80 11.87
C LEU A 33 5.75 -8.06 12.38
N LEU A 34 4.95 -7.00 12.46
CA LEU A 34 3.54 -7.07 12.77
C LEU A 34 2.80 -7.54 11.52
N SER A 35 2.14 -8.69 11.59
CA SER A 35 1.40 -9.27 10.47
C SER A 35 -0.09 -9.20 10.69
N ASN A 36 -0.82 -8.64 9.73
CA ASN A 36 -2.27 -8.74 9.65
C ASN A 36 -2.75 -9.86 8.70
N GLU A 37 -1.83 -10.73 8.27
CA GLU A 37 -2.16 -11.96 7.57
C GLU A 37 -2.39 -13.09 8.58
N THR A 38 -3.26 -14.05 8.25
CA THR A 38 -3.58 -15.16 9.17
C THR A 38 -2.48 -16.24 9.11
N PRO A 39 -1.82 -16.57 10.24
CA PRO A 39 -0.89 -17.70 10.31
C PRO A 39 -1.60 -19.05 10.16
N LEU A 40 -0.87 -20.10 9.74
CA LEU A 40 -1.41 -21.46 9.64
C LEU A 40 -1.65 -22.12 11.01
N SER A 41 -0.80 -21.83 11.99
CA SER A 41 -0.94 -22.26 13.37
C SER A 41 -1.62 -21.18 14.22
N ALA A 42 -2.07 -21.57 15.41
CA ALA A 42 -2.65 -20.65 16.39
C ALA A 42 -1.59 -20.12 17.38
N GLU A 43 -0.30 -20.24 17.06
CA GLU A 43 0.76 -19.70 17.91
C GLU A 43 0.66 -18.16 17.99
N PRO A 44 0.85 -17.57 19.18
CA PRO A 44 0.66 -16.14 19.38
C PRO A 44 1.73 -15.28 18.69
N TYR A 45 2.89 -15.85 18.36
CA TYR A 45 3.98 -15.22 17.61
C TYR A 45 5.02 -16.27 17.20
N ILE A 46 5.93 -15.89 16.30
CA ILE A 46 7.05 -16.74 15.87
C ILE A 46 8.38 -16.00 16.01
N TRP A 47 9.36 -16.63 16.65
CA TRP A 47 10.75 -16.23 16.55
C TRP A 47 11.43 -16.96 15.39
N ALA A 48 11.61 -16.26 14.28
CA ALA A 48 12.25 -16.78 13.09
C ALA A 48 13.74 -16.42 13.05
N VAL A 49 14.57 -17.40 12.72
CA VAL A 49 16.02 -17.21 12.51
C VAL A 49 16.41 -17.35 11.04
N ASN A 50 15.43 -17.63 10.19
CA ASN A 50 15.53 -17.73 8.74
C ASN A 50 14.14 -17.46 8.13
N ALA A 51 14.08 -17.23 6.81
CA ALA A 51 12.82 -16.96 6.13
C ALA A 51 11.91 -18.20 5.99
N GLN A 52 12.48 -19.41 6.00
CA GLN A 52 11.72 -20.65 5.85
C GLN A 52 10.76 -20.87 7.01
N ASP A 53 11.13 -20.50 8.24
CA ASP A 53 10.26 -20.55 9.41
C ASP A 53 8.97 -19.75 9.17
N VAL A 54 9.09 -18.55 8.60
CA VAL A 54 7.95 -17.68 8.28
C VAL A 54 7.17 -18.18 7.07
N ILE A 55 7.85 -18.70 6.04
CA ILE A 55 7.21 -19.29 4.86
C ILE A 55 6.36 -20.51 5.23
N ASN A 56 6.86 -21.34 6.16
CA ASN A 56 6.12 -22.51 6.64
C ASN A 56 4.83 -22.11 7.37
N GLU A 57 4.79 -20.92 7.95
CA GLU A 57 3.64 -20.43 8.70
C GLU A 57 2.64 -19.63 7.84
N TYR A 58 3.11 -18.73 6.99
CA TYR A 58 2.25 -17.79 6.25
C TYR A 58 2.10 -18.15 4.77
N GLY A 59 2.87 -19.13 4.29
CA GLY A 59 2.97 -19.47 2.87
C GLY A 59 3.81 -18.47 2.08
N SER A 60 4.49 -18.94 1.04
CA SER A 60 5.44 -18.15 0.24
C SER A 60 4.83 -16.95 -0.50
N ASN A 61 3.51 -16.94 -0.70
CA ASN A 61 2.82 -15.87 -1.41
C ASN A 61 2.42 -14.69 -0.49
N SER A 62 2.43 -14.88 0.83
CA SER A 62 2.10 -13.84 1.81
C SER A 62 3.08 -12.68 1.74
N LEU A 63 2.61 -11.48 2.09
CA LEU A 63 3.48 -10.31 2.24
C LEU A 63 4.47 -10.52 3.40
N THR A 64 4.00 -11.15 4.47
CA THR A 64 4.78 -11.53 5.66
C THR A 64 6.00 -12.38 5.27
N ALA A 65 5.81 -13.44 4.49
CA ALA A 65 6.91 -14.28 4.02
C ALA A 65 7.85 -13.55 3.05
N LYS A 66 7.31 -12.69 2.19
CA LYS A 66 8.13 -11.87 1.26
C LYS A 66 9.01 -10.88 2.02
N MET A 67 8.47 -10.20 3.04
CA MET A 67 9.23 -9.31 3.90
C MET A 67 10.29 -10.06 4.72
N ALA A 68 9.94 -11.20 5.31
CA ALA A 68 10.91 -12.06 6.01
C ALA A 68 12.05 -12.51 5.08
N THR A 69 11.72 -12.91 3.86
CA THR A 69 12.72 -13.27 2.83
C THR A 69 13.65 -12.10 2.53
N ALA A 70 13.11 -10.89 2.34
CA ALA A 70 13.90 -9.69 2.10
C ALA A 70 14.85 -9.36 3.27
N LEU A 71 14.45 -9.63 4.52
CA LEU A 71 15.27 -9.40 5.71
C LEU A 71 16.42 -10.43 5.88
N PHE A 72 16.23 -11.66 5.42
CA PHE A 72 17.24 -12.74 5.56
C PHE A 72 18.12 -12.97 4.32
N THR A 73 17.76 -12.43 3.15
CA THR A 73 18.47 -12.71 1.88
C THR A 73 19.82 -11.99 1.70
N PRO A 74 20.01 -10.71 2.09
CA PRO A 74 21.28 -10.01 1.83
C PRO A 74 22.48 -10.66 2.53
N ALA A 75 23.69 -10.46 1.98
CA ALA A 75 24.94 -11.04 2.52
C ALA A 75 25.24 -10.61 3.96
N PHE A 76 24.82 -9.39 4.32
CA PHE A 76 24.71 -8.93 5.70
C PHE A 76 23.23 -8.84 6.02
N ASN A 77 22.74 -9.69 6.93
CA ASN A 77 21.34 -9.80 7.28
C ASN A 77 21.16 -9.73 8.80
N LEU A 78 19.94 -9.92 9.28
CA LEU A 78 19.62 -9.93 10.71
C LEU A 78 20.52 -10.87 11.53
N ARG A 79 21.05 -11.95 10.92
CA ARG A 79 21.90 -12.92 11.62
C ARG A 79 23.34 -12.47 11.80
N THR A 80 23.82 -11.50 11.03
CA THR A 80 25.21 -11.00 11.12
C THR A 80 25.55 -10.46 12.52
N GLY A 81 24.55 -10.00 13.28
CA GLY A 81 24.68 -9.60 14.69
C GLY A 81 23.99 -10.53 15.68
N GLY A 82 23.66 -11.77 15.30
CA GLY A 82 22.88 -12.70 16.13
C GLY A 82 21.40 -12.31 16.30
N GLY A 83 20.89 -11.40 15.47
CA GLY A 83 19.49 -10.97 15.48
C GLY A 83 18.51 -12.04 15.04
N GLN A 84 17.24 -11.82 15.35
CA GLN A 84 16.12 -12.69 15.00
C GLN A 84 14.94 -11.84 14.52
N LEU A 85 14.01 -12.44 13.79
CA LEU A 85 12.76 -11.80 13.40
C LEU A 85 11.64 -12.32 14.30
N LEU A 86 11.01 -11.43 15.07
CA LEU A 86 9.75 -11.73 15.74
C LEU A 86 8.61 -11.44 14.75
N VAL A 87 7.80 -12.44 14.40
CA VAL A 87 6.58 -12.23 13.63
C VAL A 87 5.41 -12.28 14.59
N TYR A 88 4.69 -11.16 14.73
CA TYR A 88 3.56 -11.02 15.65
C TYR A 88 2.26 -10.83 14.85
N PRO A 89 1.36 -11.82 14.81
CA PRO A 89 0.05 -11.67 14.19
C PRO A 89 -0.83 -10.74 15.03
N TYR A 90 -1.57 -9.84 14.37
CA TYR A 90 -2.56 -8.98 15.01
C TYR A 90 -3.82 -8.83 14.14
N SER A 91 -4.95 -8.57 14.80
CA SER A 91 -6.25 -8.47 14.13
C SER A 91 -6.45 -7.08 13.55
N ALA A 92 -6.11 -6.92 12.27
CA ALA A 92 -6.34 -5.68 11.55
C ALA A 92 -6.67 -5.93 10.07
N THR A 93 -7.30 -4.94 9.45
CA THR A 93 -7.60 -4.95 8.02
C THR A 93 -6.85 -3.81 7.33
N ASN A 94 -6.60 -4.00 6.03
CA ASN A 94 -5.92 -3.01 5.21
C ASN A 94 -6.89 -1.90 4.80
N ALA A 95 -6.39 -0.67 4.75
CA ALA A 95 -7.02 0.39 4.00
C ALA A 95 -7.10 0.01 2.52
N THR A 96 -8.10 0.55 1.82
CA THR A 96 -8.35 0.33 0.40
C THR A 96 -8.44 1.65 -0.37
N SER A 97 -8.13 1.59 -1.67
CA SER A 97 -8.21 2.74 -2.57
C SER A 97 -9.61 2.89 -3.15
N ALA A 98 -10.04 4.13 -3.33
CA ALA A 98 -11.20 4.47 -4.14
C ALA A 98 -10.93 4.14 -5.61
N LYS A 99 -12.01 3.77 -6.30
CA LYS A 99 -11.98 3.41 -7.71
C LYS A 99 -13.28 3.72 -8.41
N VAL A 100 -13.18 3.92 -9.72
CA VAL A 100 -14.32 3.98 -10.63
C VAL A 100 -14.13 2.98 -11.75
N THR A 101 -15.14 2.15 -11.98
CA THR A 101 -15.13 1.12 -13.03
C THR A 101 -16.20 1.47 -14.05
N THR A 102 -15.83 1.58 -15.32
CA THR A 102 -16.77 1.85 -16.41
C THR A 102 -17.85 0.77 -16.50
N ALA A 103 -18.95 1.07 -17.20
CA ALA A 103 -19.84 0.01 -17.65
C ALA A 103 -19.09 -1.01 -18.54
N SER A 104 -19.64 -2.21 -18.68
CA SER A 104 -19.07 -3.21 -19.59
C SER A 104 -19.16 -2.72 -21.04
N LEU A 105 -18.01 -2.50 -21.65
CA LEU A 105 -17.92 -2.01 -23.02
C LEU A 105 -18.23 -3.12 -24.01
N THR A 106 -19.09 -2.82 -24.97
CA THR A 106 -19.41 -3.68 -26.09
C THR A 106 -18.32 -3.63 -27.16
N ALA A 107 -18.25 -4.66 -28.01
CA ALA A 107 -17.35 -4.64 -29.17
C ALA A 107 -17.63 -3.45 -30.12
N THR A 108 -18.87 -2.98 -30.20
CA THR A 108 -19.23 -1.79 -30.97
C THR A 108 -18.62 -0.52 -30.38
N GLN A 109 -18.73 -0.32 -29.06
CA GLN A 109 -18.11 0.82 -28.38
C GLN A 109 -16.58 0.79 -28.54
N ILE A 110 -15.95 -0.36 -28.31
CA ILE A 110 -14.49 -0.51 -28.48
C ILE A 110 -14.06 -0.19 -29.92
N ASN A 111 -14.82 -0.61 -30.94
CA ASN A 111 -14.52 -0.27 -32.32
C ASN A 111 -14.79 1.20 -32.65
N ALA A 112 -15.75 1.86 -32.00
CA ALA A 112 -16.06 3.27 -32.21
C ALA A 112 -14.89 4.18 -31.80
N PHE A 113 -14.10 3.79 -30.79
CA PHE A 113 -12.89 4.52 -30.41
C PHE A 113 -11.89 4.68 -31.56
N LYS A 114 -11.81 3.73 -32.51
CA LYS A 114 -10.87 3.81 -33.66
C LYS A 114 -11.11 5.00 -34.57
N LEU A 115 -12.27 5.64 -34.46
CA LEU A 115 -12.64 6.83 -35.25
C LEU A 115 -12.23 8.13 -34.55
N ILE A 116 -11.74 8.06 -33.31
CA ILE A 116 -11.38 9.21 -32.49
C ILE A 116 -9.89 9.51 -32.66
N SER A 117 -9.58 10.62 -33.32
CA SER A 117 -8.22 11.19 -33.42
C SER A 117 -7.97 12.32 -32.43
N ASP A 118 -9.04 12.85 -31.83
CA ASP A 118 -9.03 13.91 -30.83
C ASP A 118 -10.18 13.64 -29.85
N GLY A 119 -9.86 12.94 -28.75
CA GLY A 119 -10.79 12.57 -27.70
C GLY A 119 -10.55 13.34 -26.41
N ASP A 120 -11.65 13.65 -25.70
CA ASP A 120 -11.63 14.43 -24.47
C ASP A 120 -12.28 13.67 -23.30
N LEU A 121 -11.65 13.73 -22.12
CA LEU A 121 -12.16 13.17 -20.86
C LEU A 121 -11.67 13.99 -19.68
N THR A 122 -12.54 14.23 -18.70
CA THR A 122 -12.10 14.81 -17.42
C THR A 122 -12.10 13.72 -16.35
N VAL A 123 -10.93 13.50 -15.75
CA VAL A 123 -10.72 12.57 -14.64
C VAL A 123 -10.34 13.38 -13.42
N THR A 124 -11.04 13.21 -12.30
CA THR A 124 -10.62 13.80 -11.02
C THR A 124 -10.09 12.70 -10.13
N VAL A 125 -8.84 12.81 -9.71
CA VAL A 125 -8.15 11.87 -8.82
C VAL A 125 -7.70 12.61 -7.57
N ASP A 126 -8.13 12.16 -6.40
CA ASP A 126 -7.71 12.69 -5.10
C ASP A 126 -7.85 14.22 -5.01
N GLY A 127 -8.97 14.74 -5.51
CA GLY A 127 -9.28 16.17 -5.59
C GLY A 127 -8.58 16.95 -6.70
N THR A 128 -7.61 16.35 -7.40
CA THR A 128 -6.93 16.96 -8.55
C THR A 128 -7.67 16.65 -9.84
N GLN A 129 -8.07 17.68 -10.57
CA GLN A 129 -8.73 17.54 -11.87
C GLN A 129 -7.72 17.46 -13.01
N TYR A 130 -7.83 16.42 -13.82
CA TYR A 130 -7.07 16.20 -15.05
C TYR A 130 -8.02 16.33 -16.24
N VAL A 131 -7.85 17.38 -17.02
CA VAL A 131 -8.58 17.58 -18.28
C VAL A 131 -7.75 17.00 -19.41
N LEU A 132 -8.14 15.82 -19.88
CA LEU A 132 -7.49 15.13 -20.99
C LEU A 132 -8.10 15.61 -22.30
N THR A 133 -7.23 15.96 -23.25
CA THR A 133 -7.58 16.38 -24.60
C THR A 133 -6.61 15.79 -25.60
N ASN A 134 -6.95 15.82 -26.90
CA ASN A 134 -6.10 15.28 -27.97
C ASN A 134 -5.74 13.80 -27.77
N LEU A 135 -6.64 13.02 -27.15
CA LEU A 135 -6.46 11.58 -27.01
C LEU A 135 -6.70 10.91 -28.37
N ASP A 136 -5.65 10.36 -28.97
CA ASP A 136 -5.72 9.65 -30.25
C ASP A 136 -5.88 8.14 -30.03
N PHE A 137 -7.00 7.60 -30.52
CA PHE A 137 -7.33 6.18 -30.46
C PHE A 137 -7.34 5.51 -31.84
N THR A 138 -6.89 6.18 -32.91
CA THR A 138 -6.99 5.66 -34.29
C THR A 138 -6.22 4.36 -34.54
N VAL A 139 -5.22 4.06 -33.72
CA VAL A 139 -4.35 2.86 -33.86
C VAL A 139 -4.71 1.72 -32.92
N ILE A 140 -5.70 1.87 -32.05
CA ILE A 140 -6.06 0.84 -31.07
C ILE A 140 -6.58 -0.43 -31.75
N GLN A 141 -6.34 -1.59 -31.15
CA GLN A 141 -6.89 -2.86 -31.62
C GLN A 141 -7.93 -3.44 -30.65
N ASN A 142 -7.77 -3.18 -29.36
CA ASN A 142 -8.60 -3.72 -28.29
C ASN A 142 -8.69 -2.75 -27.10
N ILE A 143 -9.49 -3.12 -26.10
CA ILE A 143 -9.68 -2.31 -24.88
C ILE A 143 -8.37 -2.04 -24.12
N SER A 144 -7.40 -2.94 -24.16
CA SER A 144 -6.10 -2.72 -23.50
C SER A 144 -5.30 -1.60 -24.16
N ASP A 145 -5.48 -1.35 -25.46
CA ASP A 145 -4.86 -0.22 -26.13
C ASP A 145 -5.51 1.11 -25.75
N ILE A 146 -6.83 1.12 -25.46
CA ILE A 146 -7.51 2.30 -24.87
C ILE A 146 -6.87 2.64 -23.52
N VAL A 147 -6.66 1.63 -22.66
CA VAL A 147 -5.99 1.79 -21.37
C VAL A 147 -4.55 2.31 -21.52
N LYS A 148 -3.80 1.91 -22.56
CA LYS A 148 -2.46 2.46 -22.83
C LYS A 148 -2.51 3.95 -23.18
N VAL A 149 -3.45 4.37 -24.03
CA VAL A 149 -3.64 5.79 -24.37
C VAL A 149 -3.94 6.61 -23.11
N LEU A 150 -4.84 6.12 -22.26
CA LEU A 150 -5.20 6.78 -21.00
C LEU A 150 -4.03 6.83 -19.99
N ASN A 151 -3.27 5.74 -19.84
CA ASN A 151 -2.09 5.72 -18.97
C ASN A 151 -1.00 6.69 -19.44
N ASN A 152 -0.83 6.87 -20.76
CA ASN A 152 0.12 7.82 -21.32
C ASN A 152 -0.26 9.28 -21.06
N ALA A 153 -1.50 9.55 -20.63
CA ALA A 153 -1.98 10.91 -20.32
C ALA A 153 -1.47 11.44 -18.96
N GLY A 154 -0.72 10.65 -18.19
CA GLY A 154 -0.04 11.11 -16.98
C GLY A 154 -0.97 11.33 -15.78
N LEU A 155 -2.06 10.56 -15.69
CA LEU A 155 -2.96 10.55 -14.54
C LEU A 155 -2.26 9.97 -13.30
N ASP A 156 -2.57 10.49 -12.12
CA ASP A 156 -2.06 9.95 -10.85
C ASP A 156 -2.95 8.82 -10.29
N CYS A 157 -3.38 7.93 -11.17
CA CYS A 157 -4.15 6.75 -10.83
C CYS A 157 -3.64 5.56 -11.63
N ASP A 158 -3.94 4.35 -11.18
CA ASP A 158 -3.68 3.14 -11.94
C ASP A 158 -4.90 2.78 -12.78
N ILE A 159 -4.68 2.53 -14.07
CA ILE A 159 -5.74 2.22 -15.04
C ILE A 159 -5.49 0.84 -15.64
N GLU A 160 -6.49 -0.03 -15.53
CA GLU A 160 -6.41 -1.40 -16.00
C GLU A 160 -7.72 -1.88 -16.62
N VAL A 161 -7.63 -2.95 -17.41
CA VAL A 161 -8.80 -3.69 -17.90
C VAL A 161 -9.20 -4.70 -16.84
N VAL A 162 -10.45 -4.64 -16.39
CA VAL A 162 -11.04 -5.60 -15.44
C VAL A 162 -12.24 -6.31 -16.07
N ASN A 163 -12.57 -7.50 -15.56
CA ASN A 163 -13.72 -8.29 -16.02
C ASN A 163 -13.80 -8.44 -17.55
N THR A 164 -12.65 -8.49 -18.22
CA THR A 164 -12.44 -8.53 -19.68
C THR A 164 -12.86 -7.29 -20.49
N ASN A 165 -13.93 -6.58 -20.09
CA ASN A 165 -14.55 -5.52 -20.90
C ASN A 165 -14.84 -4.23 -20.12
N GLN A 166 -14.25 -4.04 -18.94
CA GLN A 166 -14.40 -2.81 -18.17
C GLN A 166 -13.04 -2.16 -17.97
N ILE A 167 -13.02 -0.85 -17.82
CA ILE A 167 -11.82 -0.09 -17.46
C ILE A 167 -12.00 0.38 -16.02
N GLN A 168 -11.02 0.07 -15.17
CA GLN A 168 -10.99 0.51 -13.78
C GLN A 168 -9.90 1.56 -13.61
N PHE A 169 -10.26 2.69 -13.01
CA PHE A 169 -9.34 3.73 -12.55
C PHE A 169 -9.28 3.62 -11.03
N THR A 170 -8.09 3.44 -10.47
CA THR A 170 -7.86 3.23 -9.03
C THR A 170 -6.91 4.30 -8.51
N SER A 171 -7.32 5.02 -7.46
CA SER A 171 -6.43 5.99 -6.81
C SER A 171 -5.20 5.25 -6.26
N ARG A 172 -4.04 5.90 -6.33
CA ARG A 172 -2.81 5.39 -5.69
C ARG A 172 -2.81 5.65 -4.19
N ARG A 173 -3.70 6.50 -3.70
CA ARG A 173 -3.94 6.72 -2.28
C ARG A 173 -4.88 5.67 -1.71
N LEU A 174 -4.76 5.44 -0.41
CA LEU A 174 -5.57 4.57 0.42
C LEU A 174 -6.29 5.42 1.46
N GLY A 175 -7.46 4.97 1.88
CA GLY A 175 -8.26 5.64 2.91
C GLY A 175 -9.59 6.15 2.35
N ALA A 176 -10.57 6.27 3.24
CA ALA A 176 -11.93 6.69 2.90
C ALA A 176 -11.99 8.17 2.49
N THR A 177 -11.10 9.01 3.05
CA THR A 177 -11.07 10.45 2.80
C THR A 177 -9.97 10.88 1.84
N GLU A 178 -8.88 10.13 1.76
CA GLU A 178 -7.67 10.50 1.02
C GLU A 178 -7.66 9.94 -0.39
N SER A 179 -8.53 8.98 -0.69
CA SER A 179 -8.65 8.40 -2.02
C SER A 179 -9.99 8.75 -2.65
N SER A 180 -9.95 9.26 -3.88
CA SER A 180 -11.15 9.49 -4.69
C SER A 180 -10.83 9.41 -6.18
N VAL A 181 -11.75 8.85 -6.97
CA VAL A 181 -11.64 8.87 -8.43
C VAL A 181 -13.02 9.10 -9.03
N SER A 182 -13.14 10.01 -9.98
CA SER A 182 -14.36 10.22 -10.75
C SER A 182 -14.08 10.56 -12.20
N LEU A 183 -15.04 10.20 -13.07
CA LEU A 183 -15.04 10.49 -14.50
C LEU A 183 -16.15 11.48 -14.82
N SER A 184 -15.90 12.38 -15.75
CA SER A 184 -16.89 13.34 -16.24
C SER A 184 -16.59 13.76 -17.68
N ALA A 185 -17.62 14.22 -18.38
CA ALA A 185 -17.47 14.86 -19.68
C ALA A 185 -16.63 16.14 -19.55
N THR A 186 -15.74 16.38 -20.50
CA THR A 186 -14.94 17.60 -20.53
C THR A 186 -15.79 18.80 -20.98
N SER A 187 -15.79 19.87 -20.19
CA SER A 187 -16.52 21.11 -20.51
C SER A 187 -15.73 22.12 -21.34
N ALA A 188 -14.40 21.95 -21.44
CA ALA A 188 -13.48 22.90 -22.05
C ALA A 188 -12.74 22.40 -23.30
N GLY A 189 -13.15 21.24 -23.83
CA GLY A 189 -12.48 20.56 -24.95
C GLY A 189 -13.27 20.68 -26.26
N SER A 190 -12.57 20.57 -27.39
CA SER A 190 -13.17 20.56 -28.74
C SER A 190 -13.20 19.17 -29.38
N GLY A 191 -12.58 18.19 -28.73
CA GLY A 191 -12.51 16.81 -29.15
C GLY A 191 -13.82 16.07 -28.89
N THR A 192 -13.81 14.79 -29.24
CA THR A 192 -14.93 13.88 -29.03
C THR A 192 -15.00 13.49 -27.56
N ASP A 193 -16.12 13.77 -26.90
CA ASP A 193 -16.34 13.38 -25.50
C ASP A 193 -16.39 11.85 -25.35
N ILE A 194 -15.34 11.26 -24.76
CA ILE A 194 -15.26 9.81 -24.54
C ILE A 194 -15.97 9.37 -23.26
N TYR A 195 -16.48 10.29 -22.43
CA TYR A 195 -17.35 9.96 -21.30
C TYR A 195 -18.73 9.45 -21.75
N ALA A 196 -19.16 9.80 -22.97
CA ALA A 196 -20.47 9.49 -23.51
C ALA A 196 -20.77 7.97 -23.58
N SER A 197 -22.06 7.62 -23.63
CA SER A 197 -22.55 6.24 -23.69
C SER A 197 -22.05 5.44 -24.91
N SER A 198 -21.66 6.12 -25.99
CA SER A 198 -21.07 5.48 -27.17
C SER A 198 -19.62 5.02 -26.97
N TYR A 199 -18.99 5.39 -25.84
CA TYR A 199 -17.59 5.17 -25.54
C TYR A 199 -17.42 4.54 -24.16
N LEU A 200 -16.92 5.27 -23.14
CA LEU A 200 -16.71 4.72 -21.81
C LEU A 200 -18.01 4.48 -21.04
N ASP A 201 -19.13 5.08 -21.48
CA ASP A 201 -20.40 5.09 -20.76
C ASP A 201 -20.22 5.47 -19.30
N GLY A 202 -19.50 6.57 -19.08
CA GLY A 202 -19.03 7.00 -17.77
C GLY A 202 -20.16 7.40 -16.82
N ALA A 203 -21.34 7.75 -17.35
CA ALA A 203 -22.53 8.01 -16.54
C ALA A 203 -23.06 6.75 -15.85
N ASN A 204 -22.82 5.57 -16.42
CA ASN A 204 -23.17 4.27 -15.85
C ASN A 204 -21.97 3.58 -15.17
N ALA A 205 -20.87 4.31 -14.94
CA ALA A 205 -19.71 3.80 -14.21
C ALA A 205 -20.04 3.61 -12.73
N THR A 206 -19.53 2.53 -12.13
CA THR A 206 -19.71 2.23 -10.71
C THR A 206 -18.53 2.78 -9.92
N SER A 207 -18.82 3.64 -8.95
CA SER A 207 -17.81 4.14 -7.99
C SER A 207 -17.79 3.26 -6.75
N THR A 208 -16.59 2.93 -6.26
CA THR A 208 -16.36 2.29 -4.97
C THR A 208 -15.45 3.19 -4.15
N ALA A 209 -15.90 3.62 -2.97
CA ALA A 209 -15.08 4.42 -2.07
C ALA A 209 -13.93 3.58 -1.50
N GLY A 210 -12.81 4.24 -1.19
CA GLY A 210 -11.78 3.65 -0.35
C GLY A 210 -12.31 3.43 1.07
N THR A 211 -11.57 2.66 1.85
CA THR A 211 -11.88 2.40 3.26
C THR A 211 -10.61 2.58 4.08
N ASP A 212 -10.76 3.06 5.31
CA ASP A 212 -9.66 3.12 6.25
C ASP A 212 -9.28 1.73 6.75
N ALA A 213 -8.07 1.62 7.30
CA ALA A 213 -7.68 0.43 8.03
C ALA A 213 -8.51 0.33 9.33
N THR A 214 -8.85 -0.89 9.75
CA THR A 214 -9.61 -1.12 11.00
C THR A 214 -9.03 -2.27 11.82
N GLY A 215 -9.43 -2.37 13.09
CA GLY A 215 -8.93 -3.38 14.03
C GLY A 215 -7.91 -2.79 14.99
N THR A 216 -7.02 -3.64 15.51
CA THR A 216 -5.93 -3.23 16.38
C THR A 216 -4.96 -2.32 15.61
N THR A 217 -4.65 -1.16 16.17
CA THR A 217 -3.69 -0.22 15.58
C THR A 217 -2.26 -0.75 15.69
N ILE A 218 -1.37 -0.26 14.83
CA ILE A 218 0.07 -0.56 14.92
C ILE A 218 0.61 -0.16 16.31
N ALA A 219 0.20 0.98 16.86
CA ALA A 219 0.64 1.43 18.18
C ALA A 219 0.23 0.48 19.31
N GLU A 220 -1.01 -0.03 19.28
CA GLU A 220 -1.49 -1.03 20.25
C GLU A 220 -0.76 -2.37 20.09
N ALA A 221 -0.51 -2.80 18.85
CA ALA A 221 0.24 -4.03 18.57
C ALA A 221 1.70 -3.94 19.05
N VAL A 222 2.35 -2.77 18.88
CA VAL A 222 3.70 -2.51 19.43
C VAL A 222 3.66 -2.57 20.95
N ALA A 223 2.68 -1.92 21.60
CA ALA A 223 2.55 -1.95 23.05
C ALA A 223 2.41 -3.38 23.60
N GLN A 224 1.71 -4.26 22.88
CA GLN A 224 1.59 -5.68 23.24
C GLN A 224 2.92 -6.43 23.11
N VAL A 225 3.68 -6.19 22.04
CA VAL A 225 5.00 -6.80 21.83
C VAL A 225 5.99 -6.38 22.92
N ASP A 226 5.95 -5.09 23.31
CA ASP A 226 6.83 -4.52 24.34
C ASP A 226 6.61 -5.16 25.73
N GLU A 227 5.51 -5.87 25.97
CA GLU A 227 5.27 -6.60 27.22
C GLU A 227 6.19 -7.81 27.39
N PHE A 228 6.69 -8.40 26.30
CA PHE A 228 7.44 -9.68 26.35
C PHE A 228 8.69 -9.72 25.46
N ALA A 229 8.88 -8.76 24.56
CA ALA A 229 10.04 -8.69 23.69
C ALA A 229 10.56 -7.26 23.60
N TYR A 230 11.89 -7.11 23.54
CA TYR A 230 12.52 -5.85 23.19
C TYR A 230 13.18 -5.99 21.82
N VAL A 231 12.86 -5.09 20.90
CA VAL A 231 13.31 -5.15 19.49
C VAL A 231 13.90 -3.81 19.04
N GLY A 232 14.87 -3.86 18.13
CA GLY A 232 15.55 -2.68 17.57
C GLY A 232 14.82 -2.03 16.39
N GLY A 233 13.73 -2.63 15.90
CA GLY A 233 12.94 -2.09 14.80
C GLY A 233 11.58 -2.75 14.66
N ILE A 234 10.64 -2.03 14.06
CA ILE A 234 9.25 -2.45 13.83
C ILE A 234 8.93 -2.31 12.34
N LEU A 235 8.32 -3.35 11.78
CA LEU A 235 7.75 -3.39 10.44
C LEU A 235 6.30 -3.86 10.53
N SER A 236 5.48 -3.48 9.56
CA SER A 236 4.08 -3.93 9.47
C SER A 236 3.71 -4.35 8.06
N THR A 237 2.86 -5.36 7.93
CA THR A 237 2.23 -5.74 6.65
C THR A 237 0.95 -4.95 6.36
N GLN A 238 0.42 -4.22 7.34
CA GLN A 238 -0.81 -3.47 7.17
C GLN A 238 -0.60 -2.25 6.28
N LYS A 239 -1.45 -2.14 5.28
CA LYS A 239 -1.61 -0.91 4.51
C LYS A 239 -2.50 0.03 5.28
N CYS A 240 -1.96 1.18 5.66
CA CYS A 240 -2.72 2.25 6.29
C CYS A 240 -3.14 3.28 5.24
N GLU A 241 -4.15 4.08 5.58
CA GLU A 241 -4.52 5.29 4.86
C GLU A 241 -3.32 6.22 4.69
N ASN A 242 -3.34 7.02 3.62
CA ASN A 242 -2.32 8.04 3.44
C ASN A 242 -2.49 9.14 4.49
N GLU A 243 -1.38 9.64 5.04
CA GLU A 243 -1.43 10.88 5.81
C GLU A 243 -1.56 12.09 4.86
N LEU A 244 -2.28 13.13 5.30
CA LEU A 244 -2.43 14.40 4.56
C LEU A 244 -1.15 15.25 4.59
#